data_AF-A0A2V8N665-F1
#
_entry.id   AF-A0A2V8N665-F1
#
_cell.length_a   1.000
_cell.length_b   1.000
_cell.length_c   1.000
_cell.angle_alpha   90.00
_cell.angle_beta   90.00
_cell.angle_gamma   90.00
#
_symmetry.space_group_name_H-M   'P 1'
#
loop_
_entity.id
_entity.type
_entity.pdbx_description
1 polymer ?
#
loop_
_entity_poly.entity_id
_entity_poly.type
_entity_poly.pdbx_seq_one_letter_code
_entity_poly.pdbx_strand_id
1 'polypeptide(L)'
;MTLILSGMRDRRKYVLDSDSGVWTKTAEVLGDEGTSGFSGFADVRRVGLVARQTVFVAVYVLGGRAWVRMGDRTFDLDAPEIRMSRFAVAPLVKAFEVRERDVLLLRCRYWWADLHDWPGDDVIDIFLYIPANLGKVENRRRIAALWSLMQKGMRASEAATTVERSGFGGDGVA
;
A
#
# COMPACT_ATOMS: atom_id res chain seq x y z
N MET A 1 -11.61 10.65 9.35
CA MET A 1 -12.54 9.67 8.72
C MET A 1 -12.01 8.26 8.97
N THR A 2 -12.86 7.29 9.25
CA THR A 2 -12.41 5.91 9.51
C THR A 2 -12.28 5.11 8.22
N LEU A 3 -11.11 4.48 8.02
CA LEU A 3 -10.76 3.65 6.88
C LEU A 3 -10.53 2.22 7.35
N ILE A 4 -11.12 1.26 6.64
CA ILE A 4 -10.87 -0.16 6.84
C ILE A 4 -9.88 -0.61 5.78
N LEU A 5 -8.78 -1.23 6.20
CA LEU A 5 -7.70 -1.66 5.32
C LEU A 5 -7.47 -3.16 5.47
N SER A 6 -7.22 -3.84 4.35
CA SER A 6 -6.82 -5.25 4.37
C SER A 6 -5.35 -5.38 4.75
N GLY A 7 -4.98 -6.43 5.47
CA GLY A 7 -3.58 -6.77 5.65
C GLY A 7 -2.98 -7.24 4.33
N MET A 8 -1.85 -6.65 3.94
CA MET A 8 -1.14 -7.03 2.72
C MET A 8 -0.56 -8.45 2.80
N ARG A 9 -0.18 -8.88 4.02
CA ARG A 9 0.45 -10.19 4.29
C ARG A 9 -0.30 -11.03 5.30
N ASP A 10 -1.01 -10.41 6.23
CA ASP A 10 -1.83 -11.12 7.19
C ASP A 10 -3.30 -11.00 6.82
N ARG A 11 -4.09 -12.05 7.09
CA ARG A 11 -5.55 -12.07 6.87
C ARG A 11 -6.30 -11.21 7.90
N ARG A 12 -5.70 -10.08 8.30
CA ARG A 12 -6.20 -9.20 9.35
C ARG A 12 -6.78 -7.92 8.73
N LYS A 13 -7.66 -7.27 9.48
CA LYS A 13 -8.15 -5.94 9.14
C LYS A 13 -7.43 -4.91 10.00
N TYR A 14 -7.17 -3.76 9.40
CA TYR A 14 -6.65 -2.59 10.08
C TYR A 14 -7.71 -1.50 10.00
N VAL A 15 -7.94 -0.81 11.11
CA VAL A 15 -8.81 0.36 11.15
C VAL A 15 -7.93 1.57 11.37
N LEU A 16 -7.96 2.50 10.43
CA LEU A 16 -7.18 3.74 10.45
C LEU A 16 -8.15 4.92 10.54
N ASP A 17 -7.96 5.78 11.54
CA ASP A 17 -8.51 7.13 11.49
C ASP A 17 -7.57 8.01 10.63
N SER A 18 -8.05 8.50 9.50
CA SER A 18 -7.26 9.26 8.52
C SER A 18 -6.74 10.60 9.06
N ASP A 19 -7.43 11.18 10.04
CA ASP A 19 -7.22 12.57 10.44
C ASP A 19 -6.20 12.62 11.59
N SER A 20 -6.39 11.76 12.59
CA SER A 20 -5.46 11.58 13.71
C SER A 20 -4.31 10.64 13.37
N GLY A 21 -4.48 9.77 12.38
CA GLY A 21 -3.51 8.74 12.03
C GLY A 21 -3.41 7.58 13.03
N VAL A 22 -4.32 7.54 14.01
CA VAL A 22 -4.46 6.44 14.96
C VAL A 22 -4.95 5.22 14.21
N TRP A 23 -4.30 4.08 14.42
CA TRP A 23 -4.68 2.83 13.81
C TRP A 23 -4.77 1.72 14.85
N THR A 24 -5.64 0.76 14.57
CA THR A 24 -5.77 -0.46 15.37
C THR A 24 -5.71 -1.67 14.46
N LYS A 25 -5.21 -2.77 15.02
CA LYS A 25 -5.15 -4.08 14.37
C LYS A 25 -6.26 -4.94 14.94
N THR A 26 -7.17 -5.42 14.10
CA THR A 26 -8.27 -6.28 14.57
C THR A 26 -7.85 -7.74 14.62
N ALA A 27 -8.72 -8.59 15.19
CA ALA A 27 -8.59 -10.04 15.09
C ALA A 27 -8.59 -10.50 13.61
N GLU A 28 -8.00 -11.68 13.38
CA GLU A 28 -7.95 -12.31 12.06
C GLU A 28 -9.36 -12.54 11.53
N VAL A 29 -9.57 -12.20 10.26
CA VAL A 29 -10.88 -12.38 9.63
C VAL A 29 -10.83 -13.69 8.87
N LEU A 30 -11.50 -14.69 9.44
CA LEU A 30 -11.67 -16.00 8.83
C LEU A 30 -12.89 -15.97 7.91
N GLY A 31 -12.71 -16.43 6.68
CA GLY A 31 -13.80 -16.60 5.70
C GLY A 31 -13.96 -15.46 4.70
N ASP A 32 -14.92 -15.65 3.80
CA ASP A 32 -15.29 -14.73 2.71
C ASP A 32 -16.13 -13.52 3.20
N GLU A 33 -16.01 -13.20 4.51
CA GLU A 33 -16.67 -12.07 5.16
C GLU A 33 -16.11 -10.74 4.65
N GLY A 34 -16.64 -10.38 3.48
CA GLY A 34 -16.73 -9.04 2.94
C GLY A 34 -15.37 -8.39 2.75
N THR A 35 -14.74 -8.67 1.61
CA THR A 35 -13.74 -7.74 1.05
C THR A 35 -14.35 -6.40 0.64
N SER A 36 -15.67 -6.25 0.74
CA SER A 36 -16.37 -4.98 0.63
C SER A 36 -16.07 -4.05 1.81
N GLY A 37 -16.11 -2.74 1.56
CA GLY A 37 -15.83 -1.70 2.56
C GLY A 37 -14.34 -1.39 2.78
N PHE A 38 -13.42 -2.20 2.22
CA PHE A 38 -12.00 -1.84 2.27
C PHE A 38 -11.69 -0.61 1.42
N SER A 39 -10.85 0.23 1.99
CA SER A 39 -10.36 1.48 1.41
C SER A 39 -8.93 1.37 0.90
N GLY A 40 -8.30 0.19 1.03
CA GLY A 40 -6.88 0.01 0.77
C GLY A 40 -6.30 -1.19 1.51
N PHE A 41 -4.98 -1.21 1.61
CA PHE A 41 -4.25 -2.23 2.36
C PHE A 41 -3.20 -1.60 3.29
N ALA A 42 -2.74 -2.39 4.27
CA ALA A 42 -1.71 -1.99 5.21
C ALA A 42 -0.77 -3.14 5.58
N ASP A 43 0.38 -2.78 6.10
CA ASP A 43 1.36 -3.70 6.68
C ASP A 43 2.09 -3.01 7.84
N VAL A 44 2.62 -3.82 8.76
CA VAL A 44 3.40 -3.36 9.91
C VAL A 44 4.83 -3.83 9.73
N ARG A 45 5.76 -2.88 9.57
CA ARG A 45 7.16 -3.16 9.26
C ARG A 45 8.10 -2.74 10.37
N ARG A 46 9.15 -3.52 10.60
CA ARG A 46 10.30 -3.10 11.39
C ARG A 46 11.29 -2.40 10.47
N VAL A 47 11.57 -1.13 10.74
CA VAL A 47 12.56 -0.32 10.03
C VAL A 47 13.67 0.11 10.99
N GLY A 48 14.80 0.57 10.47
CA GLY A 48 16.02 0.84 11.24
C GLY A 48 16.95 -0.38 11.25
N LEU A 49 18.27 -0.12 11.26
CA LEU A 49 19.28 -1.19 11.25
C LEU A 49 19.67 -1.62 12.66
N VAL A 50 19.84 -0.66 13.57
CA VAL A 50 20.26 -0.84 14.96
C VAL A 50 19.10 -0.59 15.92
N ALA A 51 18.58 0.64 15.95
CA ALA A 51 17.37 1.00 16.70
C ALA A 51 16.14 0.70 15.84
N ARG A 52 15.69 -0.56 15.86
CA ARG A 52 14.54 -1.00 15.07
C ARG A 52 13.25 -0.42 15.62
N GLN A 53 12.45 0.20 14.76
CA GLN A 53 11.16 0.79 15.06
C GLN A 53 10.07 0.09 14.25
N THR A 54 8.93 -0.15 14.90
CA THR A 54 7.74 -0.66 14.23
C THR A 54 7.00 0.51 13.60
N VAL A 55 6.78 0.45 12.29
CA VAL A 55 6.11 1.46 11.49
C VAL A 55 4.90 0.84 10.81
N PHE A 56 3.76 1.48 10.97
CA PHE A 56 2.56 1.19 10.21
C PHE A 56 2.66 1.85 8.84
N VAL A 57 2.45 1.05 7.79
CA VAL A 57 2.46 1.49 6.40
C VAL A 57 1.11 1.16 5.80
N ALA A 58 0.45 2.12 5.19
CA ALA A 58 -0.86 1.94 4.57
C ALA A 58 -0.92 2.60 3.20
N VAL A 59 -1.57 1.95 2.25
CA VAL A 59 -1.97 2.54 0.96
C VAL A 59 -3.48 2.52 0.90
N TYR A 60 -4.12 3.65 0.65
CA TYR A 60 -5.57 3.77 0.69
C TYR A 60 -6.12 4.84 -0.22
N VAL A 61 -7.42 4.81 -0.47
CA VAL A 61 -8.15 5.81 -1.23
C VAL A 61 -9.05 6.62 -0.32
N LEU A 62 -8.93 7.93 -0.43
CA LEU A 62 -9.73 8.90 0.32
C LEU A 62 -10.05 10.07 -0.61
N GLY A 63 -11.34 10.41 -0.72
CA GLY A 63 -11.81 11.45 -1.64
C GLY A 63 -11.51 11.16 -3.11
N GLY A 64 -11.46 9.89 -3.50
CA GLY A 64 -11.14 9.45 -4.87
C GLY A 64 -9.65 9.51 -5.25
N ARG A 65 -8.77 9.86 -4.30
CA ARG A 65 -7.32 10.00 -4.51
C ARG A 65 -6.57 8.91 -3.76
N ALA A 66 -5.44 8.49 -4.31
CA ALA A 66 -4.58 7.48 -3.68
C ALA A 66 -3.58 8.11 -2.72
N TRP A 67 -3.46 7.54 -1.53
CA TRP A 67 -2.61 8.03 -0.45
C TRP A 67 -1.72 6.90 0.05
N VAL A 68 -0.55 7.26 0.57
CA VAL A 68 0.27 6.37 1.38
C VAL A 68 0.60 7.00 2.71
N ARG A 69 0.45 6.24 3.79
CA ARG A 69 0.89 6.60 5.14
C ARG A 69 2.08 5.75 5.53
N MET A 70 3.08 6.38 6.15
CA MET A 70 4.25 5.75 6.72
C MET A 70 4.52 6.35 8.09
N GLY A 71 4.16 5.62 9.14
CA GLY A 71 4.26 6.10 10.52
C GLY A 71 3.32 7.28 10.75
N ASP A 72 3.88 8.43 11.06
CA ASP A 72 3.18 9.70 11.28
C ASP A 72 2.95 10.51 10.00
N ARG A 73 3.61 10.14 8.89
CA ARG A 73 3.58 10.90 7.63
C ARG A 73 2.60 10.33 6.64
N THR A 74 1.95 11.21 5.88
CA THR A 74 1.04 10.84 4.80
C THR A 74 1.46 11.59 3.53
N PHE A 75 1.42 10.89 2.40
CA PHE A 75 1.81 11.41 1.10
C PHE A 75 0.71 11.11 0.09
N ASP A 76 0.43 12.10 -0.75
CA ASP A 76 -0.48 12.03 -1.87
C ASP A 76 0.23 11.37 -3.05
N LEU A 77 -0.28 10.23 -3.52
CA LEU A 77 0.35 9.50 -4.63
C LEU A 77 -0.02 10.09 -5.99
N ASP A 78 -1.05 10.93 -6.05
CA ASP A 78 -1.46 11.62 -7.29
C ASP A 78 -0.71 12.95 -7.48
N ALA A 79 0.00 13.43 -6.46
CA ALA A 79 0.89 14.58 -6.55
C ALA A 79 2.11 14.25 -7.44
N PRO A 80 2.28 14.90 -8.61
CA PRO A 80 3.31 14.56 -9.59
C PRO A 80 4.74 14.80 -9.09
N GLU A 81 4.90 15.66 -8.09
CA GLU A 81 6.17 15.95 -7.41
C GLU A 81 6.62 14.84 -6.45
N ILE A 82 5.71 13.98 -6.01
CA ILE A 82 6.03 12.90 -5.07
C ILE A 82 6.64 11.72 -5.82
N ARG A 83 7.85 11.34 -5.41
CA ARG A 83 8.57 10.17 -5.95
C ARG A 83 8.93 9.24 -4.82
N MET A 84 8.62 7.96 -5.02
CA MET A 84 8.95 6.89 -4.08
C MET A 84 9.86 5.89 -4.74
N SER A 85 10.91 5.49 -4.04
CA SER A 85 11.91 4.58 -4.58
C SER A 85 12.39 3.61 -3.52
N ARG A 86 12.87 2.45 -3.99
CA ARG A 86 13.50 1.43 -3.17
C ARG A 86 14.78 0.98 -3.85
N PHE A 87 15.88 0.93 -3.11
CA PHE A 87 17.17 0.52 -3.65
C PHE A 87 18.01 -0.23 -2.60
N ALA A 88 19.00 -0.97 -3.09
CA ALA A 88 19.98 -1.65 -2.24
C ALA A 88 21.02 -0.67 -1.72
N VAL A 89 21.34 -0.75 -0.43
CA VAL A 89 22.43 0.03 0.19
C VAL A 89 23.59 -0.86 0.63
N ALA A 90 23.32 -2.11 1.00
CA ALA A 90 24.32 -3.13 1.33
C ALA A 90 23.67 -4.52 1.14
N PRO A 91 24.44 -5.62 1.19
CA PRO A 91 23.87 -6.97 1.25
C PRO A 91 22.80 -7.08 2.34
N LEU A 92 21.62 -7.59 1.98
CA LEU A 92 20.44 -7.72 2.86
C LEU A 92 19.91 -6.41 3.46
N VAL A 93 20.34 -5.25 2.96
CA VAL A 93 19.86 -3.94 3.45
C VAL A 93 19.30 -3.12 2.31
N LYS A 94 18.07 -2.65 2.50
CA LYS A 94 17.37 -1.77 1.56
C LYS A 94 17.08 -0.43 2.18
N ALA A 95 16.98 0.56 1.32
CA ALA A 95 16.45 1.87 1.66
C ALA A 95 15.17 2.11 0.86
N PHE A 96 14.17 2.67 1.51
CA PHE A 96 12.99 3.24 0.87
C PHE A 96 12.98 4.75 1.09
N GLU A 97 12.70 5.50 0.04
CA GLU A 97 12.68 6.95 0.06
C GLU A 97 11.36 7.51 -0.44
N VAL A 98 10.98 8.63 0.15
CA VAL A 98 9.98 9.55 -0.39
C VAL A 98 10.65 10.89 -0.61
N ARG A 99 10.55 11.41 -1.83
CA ARG A 99 11.03 12.73 -2.19
C ARG A 99 9.88 13.55 -2.76
N GLU A 100 9.91 14.84 -2.48
CA GLU A 100 9.09 15.83 -3.16
C GLU A 100 10.03 16.69 -4.01
N ARG A 101 9.94 16.55 -5.33
CA ARG A 101 10.95 17.07 -6.27
C ARG A 101 12.34 16.55 -5.86
N ASP A 102 13.25 17.43 -5.47
CA ASP A 102 14.61 17.09 -5.05
C ASP A 102 14.78 16.99 -3.53
N VAL A 103 13.75 17.34 -2.74
CA VAL A 103 13.80 17.33 -1.28
C VAL A 103 13.51 15.92 -0.76
N LEU A 104 14.42 15.38 0.04
CA LEU A 104 14.22 14.12 0.73
C LEU A 104 13.26 14.34 1.90
N LEU A 105 12.05 13.83 1.79
CA LEU A 105 11.07 13.89 2.88
C LEU A 105 11.32 12.75 3.87
N LEU A 106 11.35 11.50 3.40
CA LEU A 106 11.50 10.32 4.24
C LEU A 106 12.56 9.39 3.67
N ARG A 107 13.40 8.82 4.53
CA ARG A 107 14.29 7.70 4.22
C ARG A 107 14.25 6.70 5.36
N CYS A 108 13.85 5.48 5.07
CA CYS A 108 13.93 4.38 6.02
C CYS A 108 14.86 3.29 5.47
N ARG A 109 15.80 2.85 6.31
CA ARG A 109 16.67 1.69 6.01
C ARG A 109 16.14 0.50 6.78
N TYR A 110 16.13 -0.67 6.17
CA TYR A 110 15.65 -1.88 6.81
C TYR A 110 16.39 -3.10 6.30
N TRP A 111 16.44 -4.12 7.16
CA TRP A 111 16.91 -5.43 6.80
C TRP A 111 15.88 -6.09 5.89
N TRP A 112 16.35 -6.53 4.73
CA TRP A 112 15.61 -7.35 3.78
C TRP A 112 16.46 -8.55 3.49
N ALA A 113 16.38 -9.53 4.40
CA ALA A 113 16.79 -10.87 4.06
C ALA A 113 15.62 -11.47 3.27
N ASP A 114 15.87 -11.95 2.06
CA ASP A 114 14.95 -12.76 1.25
C ASP A 114 14.65 -14.14 1.91
N LEU A 115 14.71 -14.22 3.24
CA LEU A 115 14.53 -15.43 4.02
C LEU A 115 13.05 -15.78 4.09
N HIS A 116 12.69 -16.68 3.18
CA HIS A 116 11.61 -17.64 3.22
C HIS A 116 11.23 -18.08 4.63
N ASP A 117 9.98 -17.83 5.00
CA ASP A 117 9.29 -18.71 5.96
C ASP A 117 7.77 -18.72 5.71
N TRP A 118 7.30 -18.56 4.46
CA TRP A 118 5.89 -18.84 4.15
C TRP A 118 5.71 -19.31 2.70
N PRO A 119 4.93 -20.38 2.45
CA PRO A 119 4.64 -20.86 1.11
C PRO A 119 3.58 -19.96 0.43
N GLY A 120 3.91 -19.44 -0.75
CA GLY A 120 3.04 -18.63 -1.61
C GLY A 120 3.86 -17.75 -2.55
N ASP A 121 3.58 -17.80 -3.85
CA ASP A 121 4.45 -17.27 -4.92
C ASP A 121 4.55 -15.74 -5.02
N ASP A 122 3.86 -14.96 -4.18
CA ASP A 122 3.81 -13.49 -4.33
C ASP A 122 3.97 -12.73 -3.00
N VAL A 123 5.08 -12.92 -2.29
CA VAL A 123 5.38 -12.12 -1.09
C VAL A 123 6.00 -10.77 -1.48
N ILE A 124 5.18 -9.85 -1.98
CA ILE A 124 5.65 -8.49 -2.29
C ILE A 124 5.79 -7.71 -0.97
N ASP A 125 6.99 -7.19 -0.69
CA ASP A 125 7.20 -6.22 0.38
C ASP A 125 6.45 -4.91 0.06
N ILE A 126 5.72 -4.32 1.01
CA ILE A 126 5.00 -3.06 0.77
C ILE A 126 5.91 -1.95 0.22
N PHE A 127 7.17 -1.89 0.68
CA PHE A 127 8.15 -0.94 0.17
C PHE A 127 8.63 -1.25 -1.25
N LEU A 128 8.47 -2.48 -1.73
CA LEU A 128 8.69 -2.86 -3.13
C LEU A 128 7.43 -2.63 -3.96
N TYR A 129 6.26 -2.98 -3.42
CA TYR A 129 4.98 -2.85 -4.09
C TYR A 129 4.68 -1.41 -4.50
N ILE A 130 4.85 -0.46 -3.58
CA ILE A 130 4.56 0.96 -3.81
C ILE A 130 5.29 1.48 -5.07
N PRO A 131 6.63 1.43 -5.18
CA PRO A 131 7.31 1.96 -6.36
C PRO A 131 7.05 1.13 -7.62
N ALA A 132 6.97 -0.21 -7.50
CA ALA A 132 6.80 -1.08 -8.66
C ALA A 132 5.40 -0.99 -9.28
N ASN A 133 4.36 -0.92 -8.45
CA ASN A 133 2.98 -0.92 -8.90
C ASN A 133 2.38 0.49 -8.90
N LEU A 134 2.67 1.34 -7.93
CA LEU A 134 2.06 2.67 -7.81
C LEU A 134 2.91 3.79 -8.42
N GLY A 135 4.08 3.48 -8.99
CA GLY A 135 4.90 4.46 -9.72
C GLY A 135 4.23 5.00 -10.99
N LYS A 136 3.39 4.18 -11.65
CA LYS A 136 2.66 4.56 -12.88
C LYS A 136 1.30 5.17 -12.57
N VAL A 137 0.95 6.26 -13.27
CA VAL A 137 -0.35 6.96 -13.14
C VAL A 137 -1.52 6.01 -13.39
N GLU A 138 -1.43 5.18 -14.44
CA GLU A 138 -2.47 4.21 -14.81
C GLU A 138 -2.79 3.24 -13.67
N ASN A 139 -1.75 2.65 -13.06
CA ASN A 139 -1.93 1.72 -11.95
C ASN A 139 -2.54 2.40 -10.71
N ARG A 140 -2.17 3.66 -10.42
CA ARG A 140 -2.80 4.44 -9.34
C ARG A 140 -4.28 4.65 -9.61
N ARG A 141 -4.65 5.02 -10.84
CA ARG A 141 -6.07 5.16 -11.24
C ARG A 141 -6.83 3.84 -11.13
N ARG A 142 -6.23 2.74 -11.59
CA ARG A 142 -6.82 1.39 -11.52
C ARG A 142 -7.14 1.01 -10.07
N ILE A 143 -6.18 1.23 -9.18
CA ILE A 143 -6.32 0.94 -7.75
C ILE A 143 -7.30 1.90 -7.07
N ALA A 144 -7.30 3.18 -7.44
CA ALA A 144 -8.28 4.16 -6.97
C ALA A 144 -9.70 3.77 -7.32
N ALA A 145 -9.93 3.33 -8.57
CA ALA A 145 -11.22 2.84 -9.03
C ALA A 145 -11.65 1.57 -8.30
N LEU A 146 -10.74 0.60 -8.15
CA LEU A 146 -10.99 -0.67 -7.46
C LEU A 146 -11.49 -0.44 -6.03
N TRP A 147 -10.75 0.31 -5.21
CA TRP A 147 -11.16 0.53 -3.82
C TRP A 147 -12.33 1.48 -3.68
N SER A 148 -12.54 2.41 -4.61
CA SER A 148 -13.76 3.23 -4.63
C SER A 148 -15.02 2.38 -4.85
N LEU A 149 -14.94 1.32 -5.67
CA LEU A 149 -16.04 0.37 -5.84
C LEU A 149 -16.22 -0.50 -4.59
N MET A 150 -15.12 -0.99 -4.02
CA MET A 150 -15.17 -1.81 -2.80
C MET A 150 -15.74 -1.02 -1.61
N GLN A 151 -15.38 0.25 -1.44
CA GLN A 151 -15.97 1.17 -0.44
C GLN A 151 -17.49 1.30 -0.58
N LYS A 152 -18.03 1.15 -1.79
CA LYS A 152 -19.49 1.18 -2.06
C LYS A 152 -20.18 -0.15 -1.83
N GLY A 153 -19.49 -1.14 -1.26
CA GLY A 153 -20.05 -2.45 -0.93
C GLY A 153 -19.78 -3.54 -1.98
N MET A 154 -19.14 -3.22 -3.11
CA MET A 154 -18.83 -4.20 -4.16
C MET A 154 -17.77 -5.20 -3.67
N ARG A 155 -17.92 -6.48 -4.06
CA ARG A 155 -16.91 -7.50 -3.75
C ARG A 155 -15.65 -7.29 -4.58
N ALA A 156 -14.49 -7.71 -4.05
CA ALA A 156 -13.21 -7.50 -4.74
C ALA A 156 -13.15 -8.10 -6.16
N SER A 157 -13.68 -9.32 -6.37
CA SER A 157 -13.68 -9.99 -7.68
C SER A 157 -14.55 -9.26 -8.72
N GLU A 158 -15.71 -8.76 -8.28
CA GLU A 158 -16.62 -7.97 -9.10
C GLU A 158 -16.03 -6.59 -9.43
N ALA A 159 -15.42 -5.94 -8.44
CA ALA A 159 -14.76 -4.65 -8.60
C ALA A 159 -13.58 -4.77 -9.58
N ALA A 160 -12.76 -5.81 -9.46
CA ALA A 160 -11.65 -6.07 -10.38
C ALA A 160 -12.15 -6.25 -11.83
N THR A 161 -13.17 -7.09 -12.02
CA THR A 161 -13.80 -7.32 -13.33
C THR A 161 -14.37 -6.01 -13.92
N THR A 162 -14.98 -5.17 -13.09
CA THR A 162 -15.56 -3.89 -13.51
C THR A 162 -14.47 -2.91 -13.97
N VAL A 163 -13.37 -2.82 -13.22
CA VAL A 163 -12.24 -1.96 -13.56
C VAL A 163 -11.56 -2.41 -14.86
N GLU A 164 -11.40 -3.72 -15.07
CA GLU A 164 -10.84 -4.28 -16.31
C GLU A 164 -11.72 -3.97 -17.53
N ARG A 165 -13.04 -4.13 -17.42
CA ARG A 165 -13.99 -3.82 -18.50
C ARG A 165 -14.07 -2.33 -18.82
N SER A 166 -13.76 -1.47 -17.86
CA SER A 166 -13.82 -0.02 -18.01
C SER A 166 -12.62 0.56 -18.77
N GLY A 167 -11.69 -0.28 -19.25
CA GLY A 167 -10.57 0.18 -20.08
C GLY A 167 -9.44 0.84 -19.29
N PHE A 168 -9.33 0.61 -17.98
CA PHE A 168 -8.14 0.97 -17.19
C PHE A 168 -6.94 0.03 -17.44
N GLY A 169 -7.00 -0.75 -18.52
CA GLY A 169 -5.92 -1.58 -19.04
C GLY A 169 -6.01 -1.60 -20.55
N GLY A 170 -5.14 -0.85 -21.22
CA GLY A 170 -5.10 -0.85 -22.67
C GLY A 170 -4.44 0.38 -23.28
N ASP A 171 -3.14 0.53 -23.07
CA ASP A 171 -2.28 1.18 -24.07
C ASP A 171 -1.18 0.21 -24.50
N GLY A 172 -1.29 -0.28 -25.74
CA GLY A 172 -0.14 -0.62 -26.59
C GLY A 172 0.40 -2.05 -26.55
N VAL A 173 -0.29 -2.99 -27.21
CA VAL A 173 0.40 -4.02 -28.02
C VAL A 173 0.11 -3.73 -29.48
N ALA A 174 1.01 -2.98 -30.10
CA ALA A 174 1.50 -3.11 -31.48
C ALA A 174 2.61 -2.06 -31.67
#